data_AF-Q8G8L0-F1
#
_entry.id   AF-Q8G8L0-F1
#
_cell.length_a   1.000
_cell.length_b   1.000
_cell.length_c   1.000
_cell.angle_alpha   90.00
_cell.angle_beta   90.00
_cell.angle_gamma   90.00
#
_symmetry.space_group_name_H-M   'P 1'
#
loop_
_entity.id
_entity.type
_entity.pdbx_description
1 polymer ?
#
loop_
_entity_poly.entity_id
_entity_poly.type
_entity_poly.pdbx_seq_one_letter_code
_entity_poly.pdbx_strand_id
1 'polypeptide(L)'
;NQQQVERCIEFYQTHFADHFYLELIRTGRADEESYLHFALDVAEQYDLPVVATNEVVFITEESFEAHEIRVAIHDGYTLEDPRRPKNYSPKQYLRSEAEMCELFADIPEALANSVEIAKRCNVTVRLGEYFLPNFPTGGMAIEDFLVMKSREGLEERLEFLFPDPEVRAKRRPEYDERLQVELDVINQMGFPGYFLIVMEF
;
A
#
# COMPACT_ATOMS: atom_id res chain seq x y z
N ASN A 1 12.38 -22.38 -29.09
CA ASN A 1 12.30 -21.46 -27.94
C ASN A 1 13.00 -20.11 -28.16
N GLN A 2 14.14 -20.02 -28.86
CA GLN A 2 14.87 -18.76 -29.03
C GLN A 2 14.06 -17.59 -29.64
N GLN A 3 13.26 -17.86 -30.67
CA GLN A 3 12.37 -16.86 -31.27
C GLN A 3 11.31 -16.31 -30.28
N GLN A 4 10.89 -17.12 -29.29
CA GLN A 4 9.97 -16.63 -28.24
C GLN A 4 10.70 -15.72 -27.24
N VAL A 5 11.93 -16.07 -26.88
CA VAL A 5 12.78 -15.26 -25.99
C VAL A 5 13.05 -13.90 -26.61
N GLU A 6 13.46 -13.86 -27.87
CA GLU A 6 13.66 -12.63 -28.65
C GLU A 6 12.42 -11.74 -28.62
N ARG A 7 11.25 -12.31 -28.93
CA ARG A 7 9.99 -11.56 -28.94
C ARG A 7 9.61 -11.01 -27.56
N CYS A 8 9.87 -11.76 -26.49
CA CYS A 8 9.61 -11.29 -25.14
C CYS A 8 10.58 -10.15 -24.75
N ILE A 9 11.86 -10.29 -25.07
CA ILE A 9 12.87 -9.27 -24.78
C ILE A 9 12.55 -7.98 -25.55
N GLU A 10 12.22 -8.09 -26.84
CA GLU A 10 11.85 -6.94 -27.68
C GLU A 10 10.71 -6.14 -27.07
N PHE A 11 9.69 -6.81 -26.53
CA PHE A 11 8.59 -6.15 -25.83
C PHE A 11 9.07 -5.34 -24.61
N TYR A 12 9.89 -5.95 -23.74
CA TYR A 12 10.36 -5.28 -22.53
C TYR A 12 11.36 -4.16 -22.84
N GLN A 13 12.25 -4.34 -23.81
CA GLN A 13 13.15 -3.28 -24.24
C GLN A 13 12.37 -2.10 -24.87
N THR A 14 11.28 -2.37 -25.59
CA THR A 14 10.45 -1.32 -26.19
C THR A 14 9.66 -0.52 -25.16
N HIS A 15 9.11 -1.18 -24.14
CA HIS A 15 8.15 -0.56 -23.22
C HIS A 15 8.72 -0.23 -21.83
N PHE A 16 9.82 -0.86 -21.44
CA PHE A 16 10.41 -0.80 -20.11
C PHE A 16 11.95 -0.70 -20.17
N ALA A 17 12.48 -0.01 -21.19
CA ALA A 17 13.92 0.28 -21.29
C ALA A 17 14.46 0.81 -19.95
N ASP A 18 15.60 0.28 -19.49
CA ASP A 18 16.26 0.57 -18.20
C ASP A 18 15.45 0.21 -16.93
N HIS A 19 14.26 -0.37 -17.08
CA HIS A 19 13.33 -0.75 -16.01
C HIS A 19 12.96 -2.25 -16.05
N PHE A 20 13.65 -3.03 -16.88
CA PHE A 20 13.48 -4.47 -16.97
C PHE A 20 14.75 -5.17 -16.51
N TYR A 21 14.62 -6.12 -15.59
CA TYR A 21 15.71 -6.87 -15.00
C TYR A 21 15.39 -8.37 -15.11
N LEU A 22 16.39 -9.18 -15.40
CA LEU A 22 16.26 -10.63 -15.30
C LEU A 22 16.45 -11.02 -13.83
N GLU A 23 15.38 -11.54 -13.24
CA GLU A 23 15.39 -12.00 -11.85
C GLU A 23 16.15 -13.33 -11.76
N LEU A 24 17.07 -13.43 -10.79
CA LEU A 24 17.84 -14.63 -10.47
C LEU A 24 17.51 -15.09 -9.04
N ILE A 25 17.22 -16.38 -8.88
CA ILE A 25 16.73 -16.95 -7.62
C ILE A 25 17.52 -18.23 -7.32
N ARG A 26 17.92 -18.41 -6.05
CA ARG A 26 18.59 -19.63 -5.56
C ARG A 26 17.95 -20.12 -4.26
N THR A 27 16.77 -20.71 -4.39
CA THR A 27 16.02 -21.30 -3.27
C THR A 27 16.03 -22.84 -3.31
N GLY A 28 16.71 -23.44 -4.29
CA GLY A 28 16.85 -24.89 -4.42
C GLY A 28 15.62 -25.57 -5.03
N ARG A 29 14.77 -24.81 -5.75
CA ARG A 29 13.64 -25.37 -6.47
C ARG A 29 14.07 -25.90 -7.85
N ALA A 30 13.20 -26.69 -8.46
CA ALA A 30 13.46 -27.27 -9.76
C ALA A 30 13.74 -26.18 -10.81
N ASP A 31 14.70 -26.45 -11.69
CA ASP A 31 15.09 -25.64 -12.83
C ASP A 31 15.66 -24.23 -12.54
N GLU A 32 15.79 -23.81 -11.27
CA GLU A 32 16.32 -22.47 -10.91
C GLU A 32 17.74 -22.23 -11.45
N GLU A 33 18.69 -23.13 -11.19
CA GLU A 33 20.08 -22.94 -11.63
C GLU A 33 20.22 -23.07 -13.15
N SER A 34 19.42 -23.94 -13.77
CA SER A 34 19.36 -24.08 -15.24
C SER A 34 18.86 -22.79 -15.90
N TYR A 35 17.79 -22.20 -15.35
CA TYR A 35 17.28 -20.91 -15.80
C TYR A 35 18.26 -19.78 -15.52
N LEU A 36 18.93 -19.78 -14.36
CA LEU A 36 19.90 -18.76 -13.98
C LEU A 36 21.05 -18.70 -15.00
N HIS A 37 21.65 -19.83 -15.37
CA HIS A 37 22.70 -19.85 -16.39
C HIS A 37 22.19 -19.35 -17.74
N PHE A 38 20.99 -19.78 -18.15
CA PHE A 38 20.36 -19.29 -19.37
C PHE A 38 20.08 -17.77 -19.33
N ALA A 39 19.63 -17.25 -18.19
CA ALA A 39 19.34 -15.84 -17.99
C ALA A 39 20.60 -14.99 -18.02
N LEU A 40 21.73 -15.49 -17.51
CA LEU A 40 23.03 -14.82 -17.63
C LEU A 40 23.49 -14.74 -19.09
N ASP A 41 23.38 -15.83 -19.86
CA ASP A 41 23.70 -15.82 -21.29
C ASP A 41 22.84 -14.79 -22.05
N VAL A 42 21.55 -14.70 -21.70
CA VAL A 42 20.62 -13.71 -22.26
C VAL A 42 20.96 -12.29 -21.82
N ALA A 43 21.31 -12.08 -20.55
CA ALA A 43 21.73 -10.79 -20.02
C ALA A 43 22.94 -10.25 -20.78
N GLU A 44 23.95 -11.09 -21.01
CA GLU A 44 25.15 -10.73 -21.77
C GLU A 44 24.81 -10.46 -23.24
N GLN A 45 24.00 -11.31 -23.87
CA GLN A 45 23.66 -11.17 -25.29
C GLN A 45 22.86 -9.89 -25.60
N TYR A 46 21.95 -9.50 -24.72
CA TYR A 46 21.00 -8.40 -24.94
C TYR A 46 21.27 -7.15 -24.10
N ASP A 47 22.39 -7.12 -23.37
CA ASP A 47 22.77 -6.03 -22.46
C ASP A 47 21.66 -5.70 -21.45
N LEU A 48 21.14 -6.74 -20.80
CA LEU A 48 20.07 -6.62 -19.81
C LEU A 48 20.63 -6.76 -18.39
N PRO A 49 20.20 -5.94 -17.44
CA PRO A 49 20.64 -6.07 -16.05
C PRO A 49 19.98 -7.29 -15.38
N VAL A 50 20.72 -7.91 -14.47
CA VAL A 50 20.21 -9.00 -13.62
C VAL A 50 19.96 -8.50 -12.20
N VAL A 51 19.07 -9.13 -11.46
CA VAL A 51 18.82 -8.81 -10.04
C VAL A 51 18.57 -10.07 -9.23
N ALA A 52 19.18 -10.17 -8.06
CA ALA A 52 18.99 -11.29 -7.15
C ALA A 52 17.78 -11.05 -6.24
N THR A 53 16.93 -12.07 -6.09
CA THR A 53 15.85 -12.11 -5.09
C THR A 53 15.86 -13.46 -4.38
N ASN A 54 15.06 -13.57 -3.31
CA ASN A 54 14.91 -14.83 -2.56
C ASN A 54 13.45 -15.32 -2.50
N GLU A 55 12.55 -14.71 -3.30
CA GLU A 55 11.10 -14.95 -3.30
C GLU A 55 10.53 -15.24 -1.89
N VAL A 56 10.74 -14.29 -0.98
CA VAL A 56 10.46 -14.47 0.44
C VAL A 56 8.96 -14.65 0.69
N VAL A 57 8.58 -15.74 1.35
CA VAL A 57 7.19 -16.04 1.73
C VAL A 57 7.00 -16.26 3.23
N PHE A 58 8.09 -16.31 4.00
CA PHE A 58 8.08 -16.38 5.46
C PHE A 58 9.33 -15.72 6.06
N ILE A 59 9.32 -15.42 7.35
CA ILE A 59 10.38 -14.61 7.98
C ILE A 59 11.63 -15.45 8.26
N THR A 60 11.48 -16.61 8.89
CA THR A 60 12.60 -17.47 9.29
C THR A 60 12.50 -18.85 8.64
N GLU A 61 13.62 -19.56 8.47
CA GLU A 61 13.65 -20.88 7.84
C GLU A 61 12.73 -21.89 8.56
N GLU A 62 12.62 -21.82 9.90
CA GLU A 62 11.75 -22.70 10.70
C GLU A 62 10.26 -22.49 10.42
N SER A 63 9.88 -21.36 9.81
CA SER A 63 8.50 -21.04 9.48
C SER A 63 7.99 -21.77 8.23
N PHE A 64 8.85 -22.53 7.53
CA PHE A 64 8.48 -23.26 6.32
C PHE A 64 7.29 -24.22 6.52
N GLU A 65 7.30 -25.02 7.59
CA GLU A 65 6.22 -25.97 7.87
C GLU A 65 4.89 -25.24 8.15
N ALA A 66 4.94 -24.11 8.86
CA ALA A 66 3.75 -23.28 9.08
C ALA A 66 3.22 -22.68 7.77
N HIS A 67 4.12 -22.29 6.87
CA HIS A 67 3.76 -21.82 5.53
C HIS A 67 3.12 -22.94 4.69
N GLU A 68 3.68 -24.15 4.70
CA GLU A 68 3.11 -25.32 4.01
C GLU A 68 1.69 -25.64 4.51
N ILE A 69 1.45 -25.55 5.83
CA ILE A 69 0.10 -25.70 6.41
C ILE A 69 -0.83 -24.60 5.89
N ARG A 70 -0.39 -23.35 5.92
CA ARG A 70 -1.18 -22.20 5.45
C ARG A 70 -1.60 -22.37 3.99
N VAL A 71 -0.68 -22.81 3.12
CA VAL A 71 -0.96 -23.07 1.71
C VAL A 71 -1.91 -24.25 1.56
N ALA A 72 -1.68 -25.36 2.27
CA ALA A 72 -2.55 -26.53 2.21
C ALA A 72 -4.01 -26.21 2.61
N ILE A 73 -4.20 -25.36 3.63
CA ILE A 73 -5.53 -24.87 4.03
C ILE A 73 -6.19 -24.09 2.89
N HIS A 74 -5.43 -23.20 2.22
CA HIS A 74 -5.95 -22.41 1.10
C HIS A 74 -6.31 -23.29 -0.11
N ASP A 75 -5.44 -24.23 -0.46
CA ASP A 75 -5.59 -25.09 -1.63
C ASP A 75 -6.56 -26.26 -1.41
N GLY A 76 -7.01 -26.48 -0.16
CA GLY A 76 -7.95 -27.55 0.19
C GLY A 76 -7.33 -28.95 0.21
N TYR A 77 -6.02 -29.06 0.48
CA TYR A 77 -5.31 -30.33 0.61
C TYR A 77 -4.99 -30.66 2.07
N THR A 78 -4.86 -31.96 2.38
CA THR A 78 -4.17 -32.38 3.59
C THR A 78 -2.65 -32.34 3.36
N LEU A 79 -1.87 -32.11 4.41
CA LEU A 79 -0.40 -32.07 4.28
C LEU A 79 0.20 -33.36 3.71
N GLU A 80 -0.41 -34.50 4.03
CA GLU A 80 0.01 -35.83 3.63
C GLU A 80 -0.40 -36.22 2.19
N ASP A 81 -1.26 -35.44 1.51
CA ASP A 81 -1.70 -35.77 0.15
C ASP A 81 -0.51 -35.68 -0.82
N PRO A 82 -0.10 -36.79 -1.49
CA PRO A 82 1.03 -36.78 -2.41
C PRO A 82 0.76 -35.95 -3.68
N ARG A 83 -0.50 -35.60 -3.97
CA ARG A 83 -0.89 -34.75 -5.11
C ARG A 83 -0.85 -33.27 -4.75
N ARG A 84 -0.66 -32.93 -3.47
CA ARG A 84 -0.56 -31.53 -3.03
C ARG A 84 0.61 -30.85 -3.75
N PRO A 85 0.41 -29.68 -4.37
CA PRO A 85 1.49 -28.92 -4.95
C PRO A 85 2.55 -28.57 -3.90
N LYS A 86 3.83 -28.79 -4.24
CA LYS A 86 4.98 -28.41 -3.43
C LYS A 86 5.80 -27.37 -4.18
N ASN A 87 5.26 -26.15 -4.22
CA ASN A 87 5.80 -25.06 -5.02
C ASN A 87 6.88 -24.25 -4.27
N TYR A 88 7.05 -24.52 -2.97
CA TYR A 88 7.90 -23.74 -2.08
C TYR A 88 9.06 -24.57 -1.55
N SER A 89 10.15 -23.90 -1.19
CA SER A 89 11.28 -24.51 -0.47
C SER A 89 11.49 -23.86 0.89
N PRO A 90 12.19 -24.53 1.84
CA PRO A 90 12.57 -23.93 3.12
C PRO A 90 13.46 -22.69 2.99
N LYS A 91 14.08 -22.49 1.82
CA LYS A 91 15.03 -21.40 1.57
C LYS A 91 14.40 -20.07 1.18
N GLN A 92 13.06 -20.00 1.09
CA GLN A 92 12.29 -18.78 0.82
C GLN A 92 11.98 -17.94 2.10
N TYR A 93 12.91 -17.93 3.05
CA TYR A 93 12.86 -17.06 4.23
C TYR A 93 13.51 -15.69 3.96
N LEU A 94 13.35 -14.75 4.87
CA LEU A 94 14.06 -13.47 4.82
C LEU A 94 15.53 -13.67 5.22
N ARG A 95 16.37 -14.05 4.25
CA ARG A 95 17.81 -14.18 4.43
C ARG A 95 18.44 -12.86 4.88
N SER A 96 19.50 -12.99 5.67
CA SER A 96 20.39 -11.88 5.98
C SER A 96 21.18 -11.43 4.74
N GLU A 97 21.70 -10.21 4.80
CA GLU A 97 22.59 -9.68 3.76
C GLU A 97 23.80 -10.59 3.53
N ALA A 98 24.41 -11.12 4.60
CA ALA A 98 25.57 -11.99 4.51
C ALA A 98 25.27 -13.30 3.77
N GLU A 99 24.14 -13.94 4.07
CA GLU A 99 23.71 -15.16 3.38
C GLU A 99 23.44 -14.91 1.89
N MET A 100 22.85 -13.77 1.53
CA MET A 100 22.62 -13.40 0.13
C MET A 100 23.93 -13.07 -0.59
N CYS A 101 24.85 -12.38 0.06
CA CYS A 101 26.18 -12.07 -0.46
C CYS A 101 27.02 -13.33 -0.73
N GLU A 102 26.98 -14.31 0.17
CA GLU A 102 27.66 -15.59 -0.04
C GLU A 102 26.99 -16.39 -1.17
N LEU A 103 25.65 -16.40 -1.21
CA LEU A 103 24.88 -17.15 -2.22
C LEU A 103 25.10 -16.66 -3.64
N PHE A 104 25.29 -15.35 -3.84
CA PHE A 104 25.48 -14.71 -5.15
C PHE A 104 26.89 -14.10 -5.31
N ALA A 105 27.88 -14.63 -4.59
CA ALA A 105 29.26 -14.14 -4.66
C ALA A 105 29.88 -14.24 -6.06
N ASP A 106 29.37 -15.15 -6.89
CA ASP A 106 29.72 -15.34 -8.30
C ASP A 106 29.06 -14.31 -9.24
N ILE A 107 28.01 -13.61 -8.81
CA ILE A 107 27.28 -12.61 -9.61
C ILE A 107 27.02 -11.34 -8.77
N PRO A 108 28.07 -10.57 -8.41
CA PRO A 108 27.92 -9.41 -7.54
C PRO A 108 26.99 -8.33 -8.07
N GLU A 109 26.87 -8.15 -9.41
CA GLU A 109 25.96 -7.17 -9.99
C GLU A 109 24.48 -7.44 -9.66
N ALA A 110 24.09 -8.71 -9.48
CA ALA A 110 22.71 -9.07 -9.16
C ALA A 110 22.30 -8.53 -7.78
N LEU A 111 23.24 -8.53 -6.82
CA LEU A 111 23.05 -7.94 -5.49
C LEU A 111 23.11 -6.42 -5.54
N ALA A 112 24.08 -5.85 -6.26
CA ALA A 112 24.21 -4.40 -6.38
C ALA A 112 22.97 -3.74 -7.01
N ASN A 113 22.40 -4.38 -8.04
CA ASN A 113 21.19 -3.90 -8.70
C ASN A 113 19.98 -3.88 -7.75
N SER A 114 19.89 -4.79 -6.77
CA SER A 114 18.82 -4.73 -5.76
C SER A 114 18.85 -3.43 -4.96
N VAL A 115 20.05 -2.95 -4.60
CA VAL A 115 20.28 -1.69 -3.89
C VAL A 115 19.98 -0.50 -4.79
N GLU A 116 20.40 -0.53 -6.05
CA GLU A 116 20.14 0.55 -7.00
C GLU A 116 18.65 0.69 -7.35
N ILE A 117 17.93 -0.43 -7.50
CA ILE A 117 16.48 -0.44 -7.65
C ILE A 117 15.83 0.16 -6.40
N ALA A 118 16.23 -0.28 -5.20
CA ALA A 118 15.68 0.23 -3.95
C ALA A 118 15.86 1.75 -3.79
N LYS A 119 17.01 2.30 -4.19
CA LYS A 119 17.26 3.77 -4.19
C LYS A 119 16.35 4.54 -5.15
N ARG A 120 16.02 3.95 -6.31
CA ARG A 120 15.16 4.58 -7.33
C ARG A 120 13.68 4.57 -6.92
N CYS A 121 13.25 3.56 -6.16
CA CYS A 121 11.87 3.40 -5.71
C CYS A 121 11.50 4.33 -4.55
N ASN A 122 10.84 5.46 -4.86
CA ASN A 122 10.37 6.43 -3.87
C ASN A 122 8.86 6.67 -4.02
N VAL A 123 8.04 6.08 -3.14
CA VAL A 123 6.57 6.21 -3.17
C VAL A 123 6.11 6.93 -1.91
N THR A 124 5.33 8.00 -2.08
CA THR A 124 4.75 8.76 -0.96
C THR A 124 3.32 8.30 -0.71
N VAL A 125 3.07 7.71 0.47
CA VAL A 125 1.72 7.42 0.96
C VAL A 125 1.40 8.39 2.08
N ARG A 126 0.46 9.31 1.84
CA ARG A 126 0.08 10.33 2.81
C ARG A 126 -0.82 9.72 3.89
N LEU A 127 -0.37 9.72 5.13
CA LEU A 127 -1.08 9.18 6.29
C LEU A 127 -1.47 10.30 7.25
N GLY A 128 -2.56 10.12 8.00
CA GLY A 128 -3.00 11.07 9.03
C GLY A 128 -3.67 12.33 8.49
N GLU A 129 -3.90 12.43 7.17
CA GLU A 129 -4.63 13.52 6.53
C GLU A 129 -5.92 13.00 5.88
N TYR A 130 -7.02 13.70 6.10
CA TYR A 130 -8.29 13.38 5.47
C TYR A 130 -8.34 13.88 4.02
N PHE A 131 -8.87 13.05 3.13
CA PHE A 131 -9.23 13.41 1.76
C PHE A 131 -10.75 13.32 1.65
N LEU A 132 -11.44 14.39 2.07
CA LEU A 132 -12.90 14.41 2.13
C LEU A 132 -13.49 14.67 0.72
N PRO A 133 -14.59 14.01 0.35
CA PRO A 133 -15.34 14.35 -0.86
C PRO A 133 -15.99 15.73 -0.72
N ASN A 134 -16.32 16.35 -1.85
CA ASN A 134 -17.05 17.61 -1.85
C ASN A 134 -18.48 17.40 -1.35
N PHE A 135 -18.92 18.23 -0.40
CA PHE A 135 -20.31 18.28 0.05
C PHE A 135 -21.14 19.22 -0.85
N PRO A 136 -22.38 18.89 -1.21
CA PRO A 136 -23.22 19.75 -2.06
C PRO A 136 -23.68 21.01 -1.30
N THR A 137 -23.00 22.14 -1.51
CA THR A 137 -23.28 23.42 -0.83
C THR A 137 -24.17 24.38 -1.63
N GLY A 138 -24.60 23.99 -2.84
CA GLY A 138 -25.42 24.85 -3.70
C GLY A 138 -24.71 26.12 -4.22
N GLY A 139 -23.37 26.11 -4.24
CA GLY A 139 -22.55 27.24 -4.70
C GLY A 139 -22.02 28.15 -3.57
N MET A 140 -22.36 27.86 -2.31
CA MET A 140 -21.72 28.51 -1.14
C MET A 140 -20.35 27.88 -0.84
N ALA A 141 -19.49 28.63 -0.17
CA ALA A 141 -18.29 28.08 0.46
C ALA A 141 -18.69 27.06 1.54
N ILE A 142 -17.89 26.00 1.71
CA ILE A 142 -18.23 24.90 2.61
C ILE A 142 -18.21 25.34 4.08
N GLU A 143 -17.34 26.29 4.39
CA GLU A 143 -17.23 26.99 5.67
C GLU A 143 -18.51 27.77 5.99
N ASP A 144 -18.98 28.58 5.03
CA ASP A 144 -20.20 29.39 5.19
C ASP A 144 -21.44 28.51 5.30
N PHE A 145 -21.49 27.42 4.52
CA PHE A 145 -22.59 26.47 4.56
C PHE A 145 -22.68 25.77 5.92
N LEU A 146 -21.55 25.37 6.51
CA LEU A 146 -21.52 24.82 7.86
C LEU A 146 -22.02 25.86 8.87
N VAL A 147 -21.51 27.09 8.83
CA VAL A 147 -21.93 28.16 9.75
C VAL A 147 -23.44 28.40 9.68
N MET A 148 -23.99 28.46 8.47
CA MET A 148 -25.44 28.61 8.24
C MET A 148 -26.20 27.44 8.88
N LYS A 149 -25.84 26.19 8.58
CA LYS A 149 -26.52 25.00 9.12
C LYS A 149 -26.38 24.86 10.63
N SER A 150 -25.22 25.17 11.19
CA SER A 150 -25.02 25.13 12.63
C SER A 150 -25.83 26.21 13.36
N ARG A 151 -25.97 27.41 12.79
CA ARG A 151 -26.83 28.46 13.36
C ARG A 151 -28.31 28.10 13.27
N GLU A 152 -28.77 27.59 12.13
CA GLU A 152 -30.13 27.07 11.96
C GLU A 152 -30.44 25.99 13.01
N GLY A 153 -29.56 25.00 13.16
CA GLY A 153 -29.72 23.95 14.16
C GLY A 153 -29.66 24.44 15.60
N LEU A 154 -28.87 25.48 15.90
CA LEU A 154 -28.81 26.06 17.24
C LEU A 154 -30.14 26.74 17.63
N GLU A 155 -30.81 27.43 16.70
CA GLU A 155 -32.12 28.03 16.97
C GLU A 155 -33.15 26.97 17.39
N GLU A 156 -33.24 25.86 16.65
CA GLU A 156 -34.13 24.74 16.98
C GLU A 156 -33.81 24.14 18.36
N ARG A 157 -32.53 23.97 18.69
CA ARG A 157 -32.09 23.44 19.98
C ARG A 157 -32.38 24.39 21.14
N LEU A 158 -32.15 25.69 20.97
CA LEU A 158 -32.45 26.69 22.00
C LEU A 158 -33.95 26.84 22.22
N GLU A 159 -34.76 26.71 21.16
CA GLU A 159 -36.21 26.70 21.28
C GLU A 159 -36.73 25.49 22.06
N PHE A 160 -36.19 24.32 21.78
CA PHE A 160 -36.53 23.10 22.51
C PHE A 160 -36.06 23.12 23.98
N LEU A 161 -34.82 23.55 24.25
CA LEU A 161 -34.23 23.55 25.59
C LEU A 161 -34.78 24.66 26.48
N PHE A 162 -35.08 25.82 25.90
CA PHE A 162 -35.61 26.99 26.59
C PHE A 162 -36.89 27.51 25.89
N PRO A 163 -38.05 26.87 26.12
CA PRO A 163 -39.31 27.29 25.48
C PRO A 163 -39.74 28.71 25.85
N ASP A 164 -39.37 29.18 27.05
CA ASP A 164 -39.61 30.55 27.51
C ASP A 164 -38.64 31.54 26.83
N PRO A 165 -39.13 32.52 26.04
CA PRO A 165 -38.29 33.52 25.37
C PRO A 165 -37.39 34.34 26.29
N GLU A 166 -37.84 34.67 27.51
CA GLU A 166 -37.04 35.51 28.42
C GLU A 166 -35.85 34.74 29.00
N VAL A 167 -36.06 33.45 29.31
CA VAL A 167 -34.99 32.56 29.77
C VAL A 167 -34.02 32.29 28.63
N ARG A 168 -34.55 32.03 27.42
CA ARG A 168 -33.74 31.81 26.22
C ARG A 168 -32.85 33.01 25.92
N ALA A 169 -33.39 34.23 25.97
CA ALA A 169 -32.61 35.45 25.71
C ALA A 169 -31.46 35.64 26.72
N LYS A 170 -31.64 35.26 27.98
CA LYS A 170 -30.59 35.33 29.02
C LYS A 170 -29.52 34.25 28.86
N ARG A 171 -29.88 33.07 28.36
CA ARG A 171 -28.96 31.91 28.19
C ARG A 171 -28.25 31.90 26.85
N ARG A 172 -28.86 32.46 25.81
CA ARG A 172 -28.37 32.45 24.42
C ARG A 172 -26.92 32.91 24.23
N PRO A 173 -26.43 34.00 24.86
CA PRO A 173 -25.06 34.48 24.62
C PRO A 173 -23.97 33.43 24.86
N GLU A 174 -24.14 32.58 25.87
CA GLU A 174 -23.19 31.50 26.20
C GLU A 174 -23.08 30.46 25.07
N TYR A 175 -24.21 30.13 24.43
CA TYR A 175 -24.25 29.17 23.34
C TYR A 175 -23.76 29.77 22.02
N ASP A 176 -24.10 31.03 21.74
CA ASP A 176 -23.64 31.75 20.55
C ASP A 176 -22.10 31.88 20.57
N GLU A 177 -21.52 32.25 21.73
CA GLU A 177 -20.06 32.32 21.91
C GLU A 177 -19.40 30.95 21.72
N ARG A 178 -19.95 29.92 22.37
CA ARG A 178 -19.41 28.56 22.25
C ARG A 178 -19.44 28.05 20.81
N LEU A 179 -20.57 28.25 20.11
CA LEU A 179 -20.72 27.81 18.73
C LEU A 179 -19.73 28.53 17.81
N GLN A 180 -19.53 29.83 18.00
CA GLN A 180 -18.57 30.59 17.19
C GLN A 180 -17.15 30.09 17.38
N VAL A 181 -16.71 29.84 18.62
CA VAL A 181 -15.36 29.30 18.91
C VAL A 181 -15.15 27.94 18.24
N GLU A 182 -16.14 27.05 18.29
CA GLU A 182 -16.04 25.73 17.64
C GLU A 182 -16.00 25.85 16.11
N LEU A 183 -16.87 26.68 15.52
CA LEU A 183 -16.92 26.90 14.07
C LEU A 183 -15.60 27.49 13.54
N ASP A 184 -15.00 28.43 14.27
CA ASP A 184 -13.72 29.04 13.89
C ASP A 184 -12.60 27.99 13.86
N VAL A 185 -12.53 27.12 14.87
CA VAL A 185 -11.55 26.02 14.93
C VAL A 185 -11.80 25.01 13.81
N ILE A 186 -13.04 24.59 13.58
CA ILE A 186 -13.40 23.62 12.54
C ILE A 186 -13.03 24.14 11.14
N ASN A 187 -13.36 25.40 10.85
CA ASN A 187 -13.04 26.04 9.57
C ASN A 187 -11.54 26.24 9.40
N GLN A 188 -10.83 26.67 10.45
CA GLN A 188 -9.38 26.85 10.40
C GLN A 188 -8.64 25.53 10.13
N MET A 189 -9.13 24.42 10.67
CA MET A 189 -8.54 23.08 10.46
C MET A 189 -8.96 22.43 9.13
N GLY A 190 -9.84 23.04 8.35
CA GLY A 190 -10.32 22.46 7.09
C GLY A 190 -11.26 21.27 7.28
N PHE A 191 -11.97 21.20 8.41
CA PHE A 191 -12.93 20.13 8.71
C PHE A 191 -14.42 20.42 8.49
N PRO A 192 -14.89 21.51 7.86
CA PRO A 192 -16.32 21.73 7.76
C PRO A 192 -17.04 20.65 6.93
N GLY A 193 -16.38 20.16 5.87
CA GLY A 193 -16.93 19.06 5.06
C GLY A 193 -17.13 17.77 5.84
N TYR A 194 -16.29 17.47 6.84
CA TYR A 194 -16.45 16.28 7.66
C TYR A 194 -17.75 16.34 8.47
N PHE A 195 -18.00 17.46 9.15
CA PHE A 195 -19.24 17.66 9.92
C PHE A 195 -20.48 17.63 9.03
N LEU A 196 -20.40 18.25 7.84
CA LEU A 196 -21.51 18.25 6.87
C LEU A 196 -21.83 16.85 6.33
N ILE A 197 -20.82 16.05 6.02
CA ILE A 197 -21.02 14.66 5.58
C ILE A 197 -21.64 13.83 6.71
N VAL A 198 -21.11 13.95 7.93
CA VAL A 198 -21.59 13.16 9.08
C VAL A 198 -23.02 13.53 9.49
N MET A 199 -23.42 14.80 9.36
CA MET A 199 -24.79 15.21 9.72
C MET A 199 -25.86 14.76 8.71
N GLU A 200 -25.48 14.40 7.48
CA GLU A 200 -26.41 13.95 6.44
C GLU A 200 -26.66 12.43 6.46
N PHE A 201 -25.67 11.66 6.94
CA PHE A 201 -25.74 10.22 7.11
C PHE A 201 -26.62 9.81 8.31
#